data_AF-A0A392UGN8-F1
#
_entry.id   AF-A0A392UGN8-F1
#
_cell.length_a   1.000
_cell.length_b   1.000
_cell.length_c   1.000
_cell.angle_alpha   90.00
_cell.angle_beta   90.00
_cell.angle_gamma   90.00
#
_symmetry.space_group_name_H-M   'P 1'
#
loop_
_entity.id
_entity.type
_entity.pdbx_description
1 polymer ?
#
loop_
_entity_poly.entity_id
_entity_poly.type
_entity_poly.pdbx_seq_one_letter_code
_entity_poly.pdbx_strand_id
1 'polypeptide(L)' 'FEPTRYMTKAGTPALNSQGRPRVEARHINTKALLECESKAECKELLGI' A
#
# COMPACT_ATOMS: atom_id res chain seq x y z
N PHE A 1 8.15 2.50 4.49
CA PHE A 1 7.94 1.93 3.14
C PHE A 1 7.36 0.55 3.35
N GLU A 2 6.04 0.47 3.55
CA GLU A 2 5.39 -0.82 3.77
C GLU A 2 4.90 -1.33 2.42
N PRO A 3 5.44 -2.46 1.92
CA PRO A 3 5.09 -2.95 0.61
C PRO A 3 3.63 -3.39 0.58
N THR A 4 2.83 -2.89 -0.35
CA THR A 4 1.42 -3.30 -0.46
C THR A 4 1.33 -4.56 -1.32
N ARG A 5 0.65 -5.59 -0.79
CA ARG A 5 0.36 -6.80 -1.54
C ARG A 5 -0.75 -6.51 -2.54
N TYR A 6 -0.53 -6.84 -3.80
CA TYR A 6 -1.55 -6.67 -4.83
C TYR A 6 -2.66 -7.69 -4.61
N MET A 7 -3.91 -7.25 -4.51
CA MET A 7 -5.07 -8.12 -4.32
C MET A 7 -5.83 -8.27 -5.63
N THR A 8 -6.37 -9.47 -5.88
CA THR A 8 -7.36 -9.69 -6.92
C THR A 8 -8.70 -9.09 -6.50
N LYS A 9 -9.65 -8.96 -7.44
CA LYS A 9 -11.02 -8.53 -7.12
C LYS A 9 -11.73 -9.43 -6.09
N ALA A 10 -11.25 -10.66 -5.92
CA ALA A 10 -11.76 -11.62 -4.94
C ALA A 10 -11.08 -11.49 -3.55
N GLY A 11 -10.20 -10.51 -3.35
CA GLY A 11 -9.49 -10.29 -2.08
C GLY A 11 -8.34 -11.27 -1.83
N THR A 12 -7.92 -12.04 -2.83
CA THR A 12 -6.76 -12.94 -2.73
C THR A 12 -5.49 -12.27 -3.23
N PRO A 13 -4.30 -12.57 -2.67
CA PRO A 13 -3.05 -12.02 -3.19
C PRO A 13 -2.82 -12.44 -4.64
N ALA A 14 -2.63 -11.47 -5.54
CA ALA A 14 -2.23 -11.75 -6.91
C ALA A 14 -0.81 -12.34 -6.91
N LEU A 15 -0.57 -13.35 -7.73
CA LEU A 15 0.72 -14.02 -7.82
C LEU A 15 1.53 -13.47 -9.00
N ASN A 16 2.84 -13.43 -8.86
CA ASN A 16 3.77 -13.15 -9.96
C ASN A 16 4.03 -14.43 -10.79
N SER A 17 4.87 -14.32 -11.83
CA SER A 17 5.24 -15.45 -12.70
C SER A 17 5.95 -16.61 -11.98
N GLN A 18 6.43 -16.39 -10.76
CA GLN A 18 7.06 -17.40 -9.90
C GLN A 18 6.08 -17.98 -8.87
N GLY A 19 4.79 -17.63 -8.93
CA GLY A 19 3.77 -18.09 -7.97
C GLY A 19 3.86 -17.44 -6.59
N ARG A 20 4.63 -16.35 -6.43
CA ARG A 20 4.76 -15.61 -5.16
C ARG A 20 3.82 -14.43 -5.12
N PRO A 21 3.31 -14.01 -3.94
CA PRO A 21 2.50 -12.80 -3.83
C PRO A 21 3.20 -11.60 -4.45
N ARG A 22 2.50 -10.92 -5.37
CA ARG A 22 2.97 -9.71 -6.02
C ARG A 22 2.96 -8.59 -4.99
N VAL A 23 4.15 -8.07 -4.74
CA VAL A 23 4.40 -6.98 -3.81
C VAL A 23 4.97 -5.84 -4.64
N GLU A 24 4.32 -4.69 -4.63
CA GLU A 24 4.81 -3.51 -5.33
C GLU A 24 5.15 -2.39 -4.36
N ALA A 25 6.13 -1.59 -4.77
CA ALA A 25 6.44 -0.32 -4.16
C ALA A 25 5.20 0.58 -4.28
N ARG A 26 4.54 0.87 -3.15
CA ARG A 26 3.50 1.89 -3.14
C ARG A 26 4.19 3.24 -3.24
N HIS A 27 3.84 4.03 -4.26
CA HIS A 27 4.27 5.42 -4.31
C HIS A 27 3.46 6.18 -3.25
N ILE A 28 4.14 6.61 -2.19
CA ILE A 28 3.53 7.37 -1.11
C ILE A 28 3.75 8.84 -1.41
N ASN A 29 2.68 9.64 -1.39
CA ASN A 29 2.78 11.09 -1.51
C ASN A 29 3.37 11.64 -0.20
N THR A 30 4.69 11.79 -0.16
CA THR A 30 5.42 12.30 1.00
C THR A 30 5.03 13.72 1.37
N LYS A 31 4.64 14.55 0.40
CA LYS A 31 4.13 15.90 0.66
C LYS A 31 2.82 15.84 1.46
N ALA A 32 1.86 15.04 0.99
CA ALA A 32 0.59 14.87 1.69
C ALA A 32 0.78 14.30 3.10
N LEU A 33 1.74 13.39 3.30
CA LEU A 33 2.07 12.88 4.64
C LEU A 33 2.65 13.94 5.58
N LEU A 34 3.47 14.86 5.06
CA LEU A 34 4.03 15.95 5.86
C LEU A 34 2.97 17.01 6.20
N GLU A 35 1.92 17.10 5.39
CA GLU A 35 0.78 18.01 5.59
C GLU A 35 -0.31 17.41 6.49
N CYS A 36 -0.22 16.13 6.89
CA CYS A 36 -1.17 15.52 7.80
C CYS A 36 -1.12 16.17 9.20
N GLU A 37 -2.29 16.55 9.70
CA GLU A 37 -2.43 17.14 11.04
C GLU A 37 -2.70 16.07 12.11
N SER A 38 -3.07 14.85 11.68
CA SER A 38 -3.44 13.77 12.57
C SER A 38 -2.83 12.42 12.17
N LYS A 39 -2.67 11.54 13.17
CA LYS A 39 -2.29 10.15 12.94
C LYS A 39 -3.33 9.38 12.12
N ALA A 40 -4.59 9.82 12.13
CA ALA A 40 -5.66 9.18 11.36
C ALA A 40 -5.47 9.44 9.85
N GLU A 41 -5.20 10.68 9.46
CA GLU A 41 -4.89 11.04 8.07
C GLU A 41 -3.63 10.33 7.56
N CYS A 42 -2.58 10.25 8.37
CA CYS A 42 -1.38 9.49 8.02
C CYS A 42 -1.70 8.01 7.75
N LYS A 43 -2.53 7.40 8.58
CA LYS A 43 -2.95 5.99 8.43
C LYS A 43 -3.77 5.77 7.17
N GLU A 44 -4.67 6.70 6.86
CA GLU A 44 -5.48 6.64 5.64
C GLU A 44 -4.61 6.72 4.37
N LEU A 45 -3.66 7.67 4.33
CA LEU A 45 -2.71 7.80 3.21
C LEU A 45 -1.79 6.59 3.07
N LEU A 46 -1.37 6.00 4.19
CA LEU A 46 -0.57 4.78 4.21
C LEU A 46 -1.41 3.51 3.95
N GLY A 47 -2.73 3.60 4.08
CA GLY A 47 -3.67 2.48 4.02
C GLY A 47 -3.41 1.41 5.08
N ILE A 48 -3.13 1.83 6.32
CA ILE A 48 -2.83 0.98 7.49
C ILE A 48 -3.79 1.23 8.67
#